data_AF-A0A916D8V8-F1
#
_entry.id   AF-A0A916D8V8-F1
#
_cell.length_a   1.000
_cell.length_b   1.000
_cell.length_c   1.000
_cell.angle_alpha   90.00
_cell.angle_beta   90.00
_cell.angle_gamma   90.00
#
_symmetry.space_group_name_H-M   'P 1'
#
loop_
_entity.id
_entity.type
_entity.pdbx_description
1 polymer ?
#
loop_
_entity_poly.entity_id
_entity_poly.type
_entity_poly.pdbx_seq_one_letter_code
_entity_poly.pdbx_strand_id
1 'polypeptide(L)'
;KARHTAEFMTVTFDVVPEWRSRIPAVVHVDGTARPQLVRADRNPLYHRLISAYHALSGIPLVLNTSFNVHEEPIVCAPAEALRAFVEKRVDCLAVGSYWLAH
;
A
#
# COMPACT_ATOMS: atom_id res chain seq x y z
N LYS A 1 8.29 11.51 17.82
CA LYS A 1 7.24 10.50 18.16
C LYS A 1 6.28 10.30 16.98
N ALA A 2 5.63 11.35 16.46
CA ALA A 2 4.71 11.25 15.32
C ALA A 2 5.29 10.61 14.04
N ARG A 3 6.56 10.87 13.70
CA ARG A 3 7.20 10.24 12.53
C ARG A 3 7.31 8.71 12.64
N HIS A 4 7.56 8.20 13.85
CA HIS A 4 7.69 6.75 14.08
C HIS A 4 6.33 6.06 13.99
N THR A 5 5.27 6.67 14.53
CA THR A 5 3.91 6.12 14.40
C THR A 5 3.44 6.07 12.94
N ALA A 6 3.89 7.03 12.12
CA ALA A 6 3.64 7.04 10.68
C ALA A 6 4.36 5.91 9.93
N GLU A 7 5.35 5.20 10.50
CA GLU A 7 5.94 4.01 9.86
C GLU A 7 5.00 2.78 9.93
N PHE A 8 3.96 2.83 10.77
CA PHE A 8 3.10 1.68 11.08
C PHE A 8 1.61 1.96 10.84
N MET A 9 1.25 3.08 10.20
CA MET A 9 -0.14 3.45 9.96
C MET A 9 -0.98 3.46 11.26
N THR A 10 -0.44 3.95 12.38
CA THR A 10 -1.16 3.94 13.68
C THR A 10 -1.79 5.27 14.06
N VAL A 11 -1.49 6.35 13.34
CA VAL A 11 -1.97 7.71 13.63
C VAL A 11 -2.34 8.42 12.33
N THR A 12 -3.39 9.22 12.37
CA THR A 12 -3.84 10.07 11.25
C THR A 12 -3.12 11.43 11.26
N PHE A 13 -3.00 12.01 10.08
CA PHE A 13 -2.37 13.31 9.84
C PHE A 13 -3.22 14.12 8.87
N ASP A 14 -3.16 15.45 8.99
CA ASP A 14 -3.76 16.35 8.02
C ASP A 14 -3.08 16.21 6.67
N VAL A 15 -3.88 16.04 5.63
CA VAL A 15 -3.40 16.06 4.25
C VAL A 15 -3.33 17.52 3.80
N VAL A 16 -2.16 17.88 3.28
CA VAL A 16 -1.90 19.16 2.64
C VAL A 16 -3.01 19.46 1.61
N PRO A 17 -3.71 20.60 1.68
CA PRO A 17 -4.96 20.83 0.93
C PRO A 17 -4.88 20.55 -0.57
N GLU A 18 -3.80 20.97 -1.24
CA GLU A 18 -3.58 20.75 -2.68
C GLU A 18 -3.40 19.27 -3.07
N TRP A 19 -3.12 18.39 -2.12
CA TRP A 19 -3.02 16.95 -2.36
C TRP A 19 -4.36 16.22 -2.22
N ARG A 20 -5.34 16.79 -1.51
CA ARG A 20 -6.60 16.09 -1.21
C ARG A 20 -7.34 15.61 -2.46
N SER A 21 -7.36 16.43 -3.50
CA SER A 21 -7.97 16.08 -4.80
C SER A 21 -7.07 15.20 -5.69
N ARG A 22 -5.77 15.16 -5.42
CA ARG A 22 -4.80 14.35 -6.20
C ARG A 22 -4.74 12.90 -5.74
N ILE A 23 -5.02 12.64 -4.46
CA ILE A 23 -4.95 11.29 -3.86
C ILE A 23 -6.26 10.90 -3.14
N PRO A 24 -7.45 11.11 -3.74
CA PRO A 24 -8.73 11.00 -3.03
C PRO A 24 -8.99 9.60 -2.46
N ALA A 25 -8.40 8.55 -3.05
CA ALA A 25 -8.56 7.16 -2.60
C ALA A 25 -8.02 6.88 -1.19
N VAL A 26 -7.16 7.75 -0.64
CA VAL A 26 -6.54 7.56 0.69
C VAL A 26 -6.88 8.69 1.68
N VAL A 27 -7.72 9.64 1.29
CA VAL A 27 -8.09 10.81 2.10
C VAL A 27 -9.50 10.62 2.66
N HIS A 28 -9.63 10.75 3.98
CA HIS A 28 -10.92 10.71 4.66
C HIS A 28 -11.72 12.00 4.39
N VAL A 29 -13.04 11.94 4.63
CA VAL A 29 -13.96 13.08 4.40
C VAL A 29 -13.55 14.33 5.19
N ASP A 30 -12.86 14.16 6.32
CA ASP A 30 -12.34 15.25 7.16
C ASP A 30 -10.99 15.85 6.67
N GLY A 31 -10.43 15.32 5.58
CA GLY A 31 -9.15 15.77 5.02
C GLY A 31 -7.92 15.15 5.68
N THR A 32 -8.07 14.13 6.51
CA THR A 32 -6.96 13.39 7.11
C THR A 32 -6.63 12.11 6.34
N ALA A 33 -5.42 11.56 6.55
CA ALA A 33 -5.01 10.25 6.06
C ALA A 33 -4.13 9.54 7.08
N ARG A 34 -3.99 8.22 6.94
CA ARG A 34 -3.16 7.37 7.81
C ARG A 34 -1.97 6.79 7.04
N PRO A 35 -0.86 7.55 6.92
CA PRO A 35 0.24 7.20 6.04
C PRO A 35 1.07 6.03 6.59
N GLN A 36 1.77 5.37 5.68
CA GLN A 36 2.91 4.52 5.98
C GLN A 36 4.18 5.16 5.41
N LEU A 37 5.10 5.60 6.27
CA LEU A 37 6.41 6.06 5.83
C LEU A 37 7.27 4.86 5.49
N VAL A 38 7.50 4.65 4.20
CA VAL A 38 8.37 3.60 3.68
C VAL A 38 9.77 4.17 3.51
N ARG A 39 10.77 3.55 4.15
CA ARG A 39 12.16 3.98 4.07
C ARG A 39 13.00 3.00 3.26
N ALA A 40 13.90 3.53 2.42
CA ALA A 40 14.78 2.73 1.58
C ALA A 40 15.73 1.82 2.37
N ASP A 41 16.16 2.24 3.57
CA ASP A 41 17.03 1.47 4.47
C ASP A 41 16.30 0.32 5.19
N ARG A 42 14.96 0.34 5.26
CA ARG A 42 14.15 -0.67 5.96
C ARG A 42 13.38 -1.59 5.03
N ASN A 43 12.84 -1.06 3.93
CA ASN A 43 12.12 -1.84 2.93
C ASN A 43 12.51 -1.35 1.52
N PRO A 44 13.72 -1.71 1.04
CA PRO A 44 14.26 -1.19 -0.21
C PRO A 44 13.42 -1.60 -1.42
N LEU A 45 12.82 -2.80 -1.41
CA LEU A 45 11.99 -3.28 -2.52
C LEU A 45 10.73 -2.43 -2.66
N TYR A 46 10.00 -2.22 -1.57
CA TYR A 46 8.76 -1.45 -1.59
C TYR A 46 9.01 0.04 -1.85
N HIS A 47 10.10 0.59 -1.32
CA HIS A 47 10.52 1.95 -1.63
C HIS A 47 10.81 2.14 -3.13
N ARG A 48 11.52 1.19 -3.77
CA ARG A 48 11.76 1.24 -5.22
C ARG A 48 10.47 1.14 -6.03
N LEU A 49 9.53 0.31 -5.61
CA LEU A 49 8.21 0.21 -6.24
C LEU A 49 7.49 1.56 -6.23
N ILE A 50 7.40 2.20 -5.05
CA ILE A 50 6.75 3.51 -4.92
C ILE A 50 7.49 4.58 -5.75
N SER A 51 8.82 4.53 -5.78
CA SER A 51 9.64 5.46 -6.57
C SER A 51 9.42 5.29 -8.08
N ALA A 52 9.31 4.04 -8.56
CA ALA A 52 9.00 3.75 -9.95
C ALA A 52 7.58 4.19 -10.31
N TYR A 53 6.60 3.92 -9.44
CA TYR A 53 5.24 4.42 -9.61
C TYR A 53 5.19 5.96 -9.66
N HIS A 54 5.97 6.64 -8.82
CA HIS A 54 6.10 8.09 -8.84
C HIS A 54 6.64 8.61 -10.17
N ALA A 55 7.69 7.99 -10.71
CA ALA A 55 8.26 8.37 -12.01
C ALA A 55 7.24 8.23 -13.16
N LEU A 56 6.33 7.27 -13.08
CA LEU A 56 5.30 7.03 -14.10
C LEU A 56 4.06 7.94 -13.93
N SER A 57 3.61 8.16 -12.69
CA SER A 57 2.32 8.78 -12.38
C SER A 57 2.41 10.23 -11.89
N GLY A 58 3.58 10.66 -11.40
CA GLY A 58 3.71 11.90 -10.64
C GLY A 58 3.08 11.85 -9.24
N ILE A 59 2.65 10.68 -8.75
CA ILE A 59 2.11 10.45 -7.41
C ILE A 59 3.13 9.65 -6.57
N PRO A 60 3.67 10.20 -5.47
CA PRO A 60 4.75 9.59 -4.69
C PRO A 60 4.27 8.58 -3.63
N LEU A 61 3.11 7.94 -3.85
CA LEU A 61 2.52 7.00 -2.91
C LEU A 61 1.61 5.99 -3.61
N VAL A 62 1.29 4.91 -2.90
CA VAL A 62 0.31 3.91 -3.32
C VAL A 62 -0.69 3.67 -2.19
N LEU A 63 -1.89 3.22 -2.52
CA LEU A 63 -2.84 2.72 -1.52
C LEU A 63 -2.30 1.38 -0.99
N ASN A 64 -2.28 1.23 0.33
CA ASN A 64 -1.88 0.01 1.01
C ASN A 64 -3.03 -0.47 1.91
N THR A 65 -3.50 -1.69 1.70
CA THR A 65 -4.54 -2.34 2.49
C THR A 65 -4.12 -3.77 2.85
N SER A 66 -4.79 -4.37 3.82
CA SER A 66 -4.55 -5.77 4.19
C SER A 66 -4.77 -6.68 2.98
N PHE A 67 -3.80 -7.55 2.71
CA PHE A 67 -4.01 -8.64 1.77
C PHE A 67 -4.61 -9.83 2.51
N ASN A 68 -5.93 -9.91 2.49
CA ASN A 68 -6.72 -10.99 3.04
C ASN A 68 -7.98 -11.23 2.19
N VAL A 69 -8.52 -12.45 2.29
CA VAL A 69 -9.88 -12.74 1.86
C VAL A 69 -10.82 -12.28 2.98
N HIS A 70 -12.04 -11.84 2.66
CA HIS A 70 -12.98 -11.31 3.66
C HIS A 70 -13.15 -12.29 4.83
N GLU A 71 -13.05 -11.77 6.07
CA GLU A 71 -13.08 -12.52 7.34
C GLU A 71 -11.86 -13.43 7.62
N GLU A 72 -10.85 -13.44 6.76
CA GLU A 72 -9.60 -14.18 6.99
C GLU A 72 -8.49 -13.27 7.55
N PRO A 73 -7.51 -13.83 8.28
CA PRO A 73 -6.26 -13.15 8.62
C PRO A 73 -5.49 -12.67 7.38
N ILE A 74 -4.52 -11.78 7.61
CA ILE A 74 -3.55 -11.41 6.57
C ILE A 74 -2.79 -12.66 6.15
N VAL A 75 -2.62 -12.84 4.84
CA VAL A 75 -1.84 -13.92 4.25
C VAL A 75 -0.45 -14.01 4.87
N CYS A 76 -0.04 -15.22 5.25
CA CYS A 76 1.24 -15.54 5.87
C CYS A 76 2.03 -16.62 5.11
N ALA A 77 1.42 -17.30 4.12
CA ALA A 77 2.07 -18.29 3.27
C ALA A 77 1.82 -18.06 1.77
N PRO A 78 2.79 -18.40 0.88
CA PRO A 78 2.61 -18.27 -0.57
C PRO A 78 1.37 -18.98 -1.11
N ALA A 79 1.00 -20.13 -0.54
CA ALA A 79 -0.19 -20.89 -0.94
C ALA A 79 -1.50 -20.10 -0.71
N GLU A 80 -1.58 -19.28 0.34
CA GLU A 80 -2.74 -18.45 0.63
C GLU A 80 -2.85 -17.28 -0.35
N ALA A 81 -1.71 -16.64 -0.70
CA ALA A 81 -1.66 -15.61 -1.74
C ALA A 81 -2.09 -16.18 -3.09
N LEU A 82 -1.61 -17.37 -3.45
CA LEU A 82 -1.96 -18.06 -4.68
C LEU A 82 -3.45 -18.42 -4.72
N ARG A 83 -4.04 -18.87 -3.61
CA ARG A 83 -5.48 -19.12 -3.50
C ARG A 83 -6.28 -17.85 -3.83
N ALA A 84 -5.94 -16.72 -3.20
CA ALA A 84 -6.60 -15.45 -3.46
C ALA A 84 -6.49 -14.99 -4.93
N PHE A 85 -5.33 -15.23 -5.56
CA PHE A 85 -5.13 -14.97 -6.98
C PHE A 85 -6.00 -15.90 -7.86
N VAL A 86 -5.99 -17.21 -7.63
CA VAL A 86 -6.81 -18.18 -8.40
C VAL A 86 -8.31 -17.87 -8.28
N GLU A 87 -8.77 -17.41 -7.11
CA GLU A 87 -10.14 -16.95 -6.87
C GLU A 87 -10.47 -15.58 -7.50
N LYS A 88 -9.54 -14.98 -8.26
CA LYS A 88 -9.69 -13.67 -8.90
C LYS A 88 -10.02 -12.54 -7.93
N ARG A 89 -9.45 -12.57 -6.72
CA ARG A 89 -9.59 -11.49 -5.72
C ARG A 89 -8.72 -10.26 -6.05
N VAL A 90 -7.68 -10.45 -6.84
CA VAL A 90 -6.73 -9.44 -7.31
C VAL A 90 -6.42 -9.68 -8.78
N ASP A 91 -6.16 -8.64 -9.57
CA ASP A 91 -5.86 -8.77 -11.00
C ASP A 91 -4.47 -9.35 -11.27
N CYS A 92 -3.52 -9.07 -10.37
CA CYS A 92 -2.12 -9.48 -10.45
C CYS A 92 -1.58 -9.84 -9.07
N LEU A 93 -0.61 -10.75 -9.04
CA LEU A 93 0.08 -11.16 -7.81
C LEU A 93 1.60 -11.12 -8.03
N ALA A 94 2.30 -10.32 -7.22
CA ALA A 94 3.75 -10.37 -7.07
C ALA A 94 4.08 -11.17 -5.80
N VAL A 95 4.78 -12.30 -5.93
CA VAL A 95 5.15 -13.17 -4.80
C VAL A 95 6.61 -13.62 -4.95
N GLY A 96 7.46 -13.21 -4.02
CA GLY A 96 8.90 -13.40 -4.16
C GLY A 96 9.43 -12.75 -5.44
N SER A 97 10.04 -13.55 -6.32
CA SER A 97 10.56 -13.10 -7.63
C SER A 97 9.61 -13.40 -8.80
N TYR A 98 8.35 -13.77 -8.52
CA TYR A 98 7.38 -14.16 -9.53
C TYR A 98 6.29 -13.09 -9.70
N TRP A 99 5.84 -12.93 -10.94
CA TRP A 99 4.71 -12.08 -11.33
C TRP A 99 3.65 -12.94 -12.02
N LEU A 100 2.42 -12.86 -11.54
CA LEU A 100 1.26 -13.57 -12.08
C LEU A 100 0.19 -12.54 -12.47
N ALA A 101 -0.44 -12.74 -13.63
CA ALA A 101 -1.57 -11.96 -14.13
C ALA A 101 -2.58 -12.90 -14.80
N HIS A 102 -3.86 -12.54 -14.76
CA HIS A 102 -4.94 -13.33 -15.38
C HIS A 102 -4.96 -13.26 -16.90
#